data_AF-A0A0D3DKK8-F1
#
_entry.id   AF-A0A0D3DKK8-F1
#
_cell.length_a   1.000
_cell.length_b   1.000
_cell.length_c   1.000
_cell.angle_alpha   90.00
_cell.angle_beta   90.00
_cell.angle_gamma   90.00
#
_symmetry.space_group_name_H-M   'P 1'
#
loop_
_entity.id
_entity.type
_entity.pdbx_description
1 polymer ?
#
loop_
_entity_poly.entity_id
_entity_poly.type
_entity_poly.pdbx_seq_one_letter_code
_entity_poly.pdbx_strand_id
1 'polypeptide(L)'
;MKKPGETSMIKVLRRGKEHEYNINLKPVKPHVRVQQYYKRPSYYIFGGFVFVPNHNLSESEEQHVIISEILEDDINQGYESFKDLQVEKVNKVKVKNLRHLFELIEENGTQNLSIDLEDDKVLVLNYESAKKADSIILKRHNITSAISNDLTRPSN
;
A
#
# COMPACT_ATOMS: atom_id res chain seq x y z
N MET A 1 -0.23 -35.41 -6.45
CA MET A 1 0.67 -34.44 -5.79
C MET A 1 0.31 -34.36 -4.32
N LYS A 2 1.28 -34.21 -3.42
CA LYS A 2 1.02 -34.01 -1.98
C LYS A 2 0.35 -32.67 -1.73
N LYS A 3 -0.51 -32.59 -0.72
CA LYS A 3 -1.28 -31.39 -0.40
C LYS A 3 -0.44 -30.40 0.42
N PRO A 4 -0.68 -29.07 0.29
CA PRO A 4 -0.14 -28.08 1.21
C PRO A 4 -0.36 -28.47 2.67
N GLY A 5 0.68 -28.37 3.50
CA GLY A 5 0.66 -28.73 4.92
C GLY A 5 1.05 -30.18 5.21
N GLU A 6 1.16 -31.06 4.21
CA GLU A 6 1.64 -32.43 4.41
C GLU A 6 3.16 -32.46 4.63
N THR A 7 3.60 -33.31 5.55
CA THR A 7 5.03 -33.56 5.79
C THR A 7 5.56 -34.63 4.82
N SER A 8 6.75 -34.41 4.29
CA SER A 8 7.45 -35.36 3.42
C SER A 8 8.82 -35.70 3.98
N MET A 9 9.11 -36.99 4.07
CA MET A 9 10.45 -37.49 4.33
C MET A 9 11.30 -37.33 3.07
N ILE A 10 12.42 -36.61 3.19
CA ILE A 10 13.37 -36.36 2.13
C ILE A 10 14.73 -36.86 2.57
N LYS A 11 15.35 -37.70 1.75
CA LYS A 11 16.74 -38.13 1.89
C LYS A 11 17.63 -37.21 1.05
N VAL A 12 18.68 -36.66 1.65
CA VAL A 12 19.66 -35.82 0.95
C VAL A 12 21.08 -36.23 1.32
N LEU A 13 22.00 -36.08 0.37
CA LEU A 13 23.43 -36.25 0.61
C LEU A 13 24.06 -34.87 0.82
N ARG A 14 24.67 -34.61 1.98
CA ARG A 14 25.34 -33.34 2.28
C ARG A 14 26.69 -33.62 2.91
N ARG A 15 27.78 -33.05 2.34
CA ARG A 15 29.17 -33.30 2.75
C ARG A 15 29.53 -34.81 2.77
N GLY A 16 29.03 -35.56 1.80
CA GLY A 16 29.28 -37.00 1.66
C GLY A 16 28.56 -37.90 2.67
N LYS A 17 27.65 -37.36 3.50
CA LYS A 17 26.82 -38.15 4.43
C LYS A 17 25.35 -38.06 4.05
N GLU A 18 24.64 -39.18 4.19
CA GLU A 18 23.19 -39.22 4.00
C GLU A 18 22.47 -38.64 5.22
N HIS A 19 21.44 -37.86 4.96
CA HIS A 19 20.59 -37.24 5.97
C HIS A 19 19.11 -37.44 5.60
N GLU A 20 18.30 -37.72 6.61
CA GLU A 20 16.85 -37.83 6.50
C GLU A 20 16.17 -36.66 7.20
N TYR A 21 15.27 -35.97 6.49
CA TYR A 21 14.53 -34.83 7.01
C TYR A 21 13.03 -34.98 6.78
N ASN A 22 12.23 -34.62 7.79
CA ASN A 22 10.79 -34.46 7.68
C ASN A 22 10.46 -32.99 7.42
N ILE A 23 10.15 -32.65 6.17
CA ILE A 23 9.91 -31.27 5.74
C ILE A 23 8.41 -31.05 5.54
N ASN A 24 7.87 -30.00 6.17
CA ASN A 24 6.50 -29.55 5.93
C ASN A 24 6.42 -28.80 4.58
N LEU A 25 5.57 -29.27 3.68
CA LEU A 25 5.38 -28.67 2.37
C LEU A 25 4.48 -27.44 2.46
N LYS A 26 5.05 -26.25 2.29
CA LYS A 26 4.29 -25.01 2.11
C LYS A 26 4.10 -24.72 0.63
N PRO A 27 2.96 -24.14 0.20
CA PRO A 27 2.80 -23.63 -1.15
C PRO A 27 3.94 -22.67 -1.50
N VAL A 28 4.52 -22.82 -2.70
CA VAL A 28 5.49 -21.86 -3.21
C VAL A 28 4.77 -20.53 -3.40
N LYS A 29 5.17 -19.50 -2.63
CA LYS A 29 4.72 -18.13 -2.89
C LYS A 29 5.50 -17.63 -4.12
N PRO A 30 4.84 -17.34 -5.25
CA PRO A 30 5.56 -16.83 -6.41
C PRO A 30 6.17 -15.47 -6.09
N HIS A 31 7.40 -15.26 -6.55
CA HIS A 31 8.17 -14.03 -6.32
C HIS A 31 7.56 -12.82 -7.04
N VAL A 32 6.66 -13.04 -7.99
CA VAL A 32 5.80 -12.00 -8.56
C VAL A 32 4.38 -12.42 -8.24
N ARG A 33 3.55 -11.50 -7.72
CA ARG A 33 2.13 -11.81 -7.50
C ARG A 33 1.51 -12.16 -8.85
N VAL A 34 0.83 -13.31 -8.92
CA VAL A 34 -0.01 -13.66 -10.06
C VAL A 34 -1.05 -12.56 -10.21
N GLN A 35 -1.16 -11.97 -11.41
CA GLN A 35 -2.08 -10.89 -11.70
C GLN A 35 -3.50 -11.30 -11.29
N GLN A 36 -4.05 -10.61 -10.31
CA GLN A 36 -5.38 -10.88 -9.78
C GLN A 36 -6.41 -10.19 -10.69
N TYR A 37 -6.64 -10.77 -11.88
CA TYR A 37 -7.49 -10.19 -12.94
C TYR A 37 -8.88 -9.73 -12.48
N TYR A 38 -9.46 -10.40 -11.47
CA TYR A 38 -10.79 -10.07 -10.95
C TYR A 38 -10.77 -9.22 -9.66
N LYS A 39 -9.58 -8.94 -9.11
CA LYS A 39 -9.48 -8.09 -7.93
C LYS A 39 -9.36 -6.63 -8.37
N ARG A 40 -10.34 -5.82 -8.00
CA ARG A 40 -10.25 -4.36 -8.18
C ARG A 40 -9.06 -3.83 -7.38
N PRO A 41 -8.28 -2.90 -7.96
CA PRO A 41 -7.15 -2.31 -7.25
C PRO A 41 -7.64 -1.54 -6.03
N SER A 42 -6.89 -1.65 -4.94
CA SER A 42 -7.10 -0.84 -3.74
C SER A 42 -6.54 0.57 -3.99
N TYR A 43 -7.26 1.61 -3.59
CA TYR A 43 -6.81 2.99 -3.72
C TYR A 43 -7.45 3.87 -2.63
N TYR A 44 -6.77 4.96 -2.31
CA TYR A 44 -7.28 6.03 -1.46
C TYR A 44 -6.91 7.38 -2.07
N ILE A 45 -7.84 8.33 -2.09
CA ILE A 45 -7.64 9.67 -2.62
C ILE A 45 -7.86 10.67 -1.48
N PHE A 46 -6.89 11.56 -1.28
CA PHE A 46 -6.99 12.65 -0.30
C PHE A 46 -6.18 13.86 -0.77
N GLY A 47 -6.78 15.06 -0.76
CA GLY A 47 -6.16 16.29 -1.26
C GLY A 47 -5.76 16.22 -2.73
N GLY A 48 -6.45 15.38 -3.51
CA GLY A 48 -6.09 15.07 -4.90
C GLY A 48 -4.93 14.08 -5.08
N PHE A 49 -4.26 13.62 -4.03
CA PHE A 49 -3.22 12.59 -4.14
C PHE A 49 -3.85 11.20 -4.18
N VAL A 50 -3.50 10.41 -5.20
CA VAL A 50 -3.98 9.04 -5.38
C VAL A 50 -2.95 8.06 -4.82
N PHE A 51 -3.27 7.44 -3.69
CA PHE A 51 -2.44 6.45 -3.02
C PHE A 51 -2.81 5.03 -3.42
N VAL A 52 -1.82 4.23 -3.81
CA VAL A 52 -2.01 2.83 -4.18
C VAL A 52 -0.95 1.92 -3.53
N PRO A 53 -1.24 0.62 -3.33
CA PRO A 53 -0.22 -0.34 -2.96
C PRO A 53 0.79 -0.47 -4.09
N ASN A 54 2.08 -0.38 -3.78
CA ASN A 54 3.12 -0.74 -4.73
C ASN A 54 3.23 -2.28 -4.77
N HIS A 55 2.84 -2.86 -5.91
CA HIS A 55 2.83 -4.31 -6.11
C HIS A 55 4.16 -4.88 -6.63
N ASN A 56 5.15 -4.03 -6.94
CA ASN A 56 6.39 -4.44 -7.59
C ASN A 56 7.50 -4.86 -6.62
N LEU A 57 7.36 -4.63 -5.31
CA LEU A 57 8.36 -4.98 -4.30
C LEU A 57 7.89 -6.23 -3.55
N SER A 58 8.41 -7.39 -3.92
CA SER A 58 7.88 -8.71 -3.55
C SER A 58 8.68 -9.45 -2.47
N GLU A 59 9.67 -8.81 -1.85
CA GLU A 59 10.56 -9.50 -0.90
C GLU A 59 10.16 -9.36 0.57
N SER A 60 9.30 -8.42 0.94
CA SER A 60 8.88 -8.23 2.33
C SER A 60 7.35 -8.33 2.50
N GLU A 61 6.90 -8.68 3.72
CA GLU A 61 5.48 -8.61 4.08
C GLU A 61 5.00 -7.15 4.30
N GLU A 62 5.88 -6.15 4.19
CA GLU A 62 5.52 -4.74 4.23
C GLU A 62 4.97 -4.31 2.86
N GLN A 63 3.74 -3.80 2.84
CA GLN A 63 3.14 -3.27 1.63
C GLN A 63 3.54 -1.80 1.50
N HIS A 64 4.43 -1.51 0.56
CA HIS A 64 4.80 -0.15 0.21
C HIS A 64 3.59 0.58 -0.40
N VAL A 65 3.43 1.87 -0.07
CA VAL A 65 2.36 2.73 -0.60
C VAL A 65 3.03 3.84 -1.40
N ILE A 66 2.53 4.13 -2.60
CA ILE A 66 3.05 5.19 -3.47
C ILE A 66 1.95 6.19 -3.83
N ILE A 67 2.35 7.39 -4.24
CA ILE A 67 1.49 8.37 -4.91
C ILE A 67 1.48 8.02 -6.40
N SER A 68 0.44 7.34 -6.90
CA SER A 68 0.38 6.96 -8.32
C SER A 68 0.00 8.11 -9.24
N GLU A 69 -0.77 9.08 -8.73
CA GLU A 69 -1.28 10.19 -9.53
C GLU A 69 -1.61 11.38 -8.63
N ILE A 70 -1.58 12.58 -9.20
CA ILE A 70 -1.99 13.82 -8.53
C ILE A 70 -3.10 14.46 -9.38
N LEU A 71 -4.30 14.55 -8.80
CA LEU A 71 -5.47 15.17 -9.41
C LEU A 71 -5.39 16.68 -9.21
N GLU A 72 -5.02 17.40 -10.26
CA GLU A 72 -4.72 18.84 -10.24
C GLU A 72 -5.82 19.69 -9.57
N ASP A 73 -5.41 20.44 -8.54
CA ASP A 73 -6.23 21.42 -7.82
C ASP A 73 -5.35 22.41 -7.06
N ASP A 74 -5.88 23.57 -6.70
CA ASP A 74 -5.14 24.60 -5.96
C ASP A 74 -4.54 24.07 -4.64
N ILE A 75 -5.17 23.06 -4.03
CA ILE A 75 -4.68 22.44 -2.78
C ILE A 75 -3.35 21.69 -2.94
N ASN A 76 -3.01 21.22 -4.14
CA ASN A 76 -1.80 20.43 -4.42
C ASN A 76 -0.77 21.15 -5.29
N GLN A 77 -0.94 22.45 -5.49
CA GLN A 77 0.02 23.29 -6.22
C GLN A 77 1.43 23.21 -5.61
N GLY A 78 2.43 23.02 -6.45
CA GLY A 78 3.84 22.90 -6.04
C GLY A 78 4.29 21.47 -5.68
N TYR A 79 3.38 20.49 -5.73
CA TYR A 79 3.68 19.08 -5.47
C TYR A 79 3.65 18.20 -6.72
N GLU A 80 3.66 18.78 -7.92
CA GLU A 80 3.47 18.07 -9.21
C GLU A 80 4.53 16.97 -9.44
N SER A 81 5.72 17.14 -8.84
CA SER A 81 6.84 16.21 -8.92
C SER A 81 6.76 15.03 -7.95
N PHE A 82 5.71 14.91 -7.13
CA PHE A 82 5.61 13.88 -6.09
C PHE A 82 5.00 12.56 -6.58
N LYS A 83 4.68 12.48 -7.88
CA LYS A 83 4.24 11.26 -8.53
C LYS A 83 5.29 10.15 -8.43
N ASP A 84 4.82 8.93 -8.27
CA ASP A 84 5.57 7.68 -8.10
C ASP A 84 6.41 7.56 -6.82
N LEU A 85 6.38 8.57 -5.94
CA LEU A 85 7.12 8.52 -4.67
C LEU A 85 6.45 7.62 -3.63
N GLN A 86 7.28 6.88 -2.90
CA GLN A 86 6.84 6.07 -1.76
C GLN A 86 6.51 6.93 -0.54
N VAL A 87 5.44 6.56 0.16
CA VAL A 87 5.09 7.10 1.48
C VAL A 87 5.81 6.32 2.58
N GLU A 88 6.54 7.04 3.44
CA GLU A 88 7.22 6.46 4.59
C GLU A 88 6.45 6.64 5.90
N LYS A 89 5.98 7.88 6.17
CA LYS A 89 5.34 8.23 7.44
C LYS A 89 4.18 9.20 7.25
N VAL A 90 3.19 9.11 8.13
CA VAL A 90 2.16 10.13 8.30
C VAL A 90 2.27 10.65 9.73
N ASN A 91 2.42 11.96 9.90
CA ASN A 91 2.60 12.62 11.19
C ASN A 91 3.66 11.92 12.07
N LYS A 92 4.81 11.57 11.47
CA LYS A 92 5.95 10.85 12.08
C LYS A 92 5.71 9.36 12.40
N VAL A 93 4.52 8.82 12.10
CA VAL A 93 4.19 7.39 12.29
C VAL A 93 4.48 6.61 11.00
N LYS A 94 5.31 5.55 11.09
CA LYS A 94 5.65 4.70 9.93
C LYS A 94 4.41 4.04 9.32
N VAL A 95 4.26 4.16 8.01
CA VAL A 95 3.19 3.52 7.24
C VAL A 95 3.54 2.06 6.97
N LYS A 96 2.57 1.15 7.14
CA LYS A 96 2.75 -0.30 6.99
C LYS A 96 2.12 -0.87 5.71
N ASN A 97 0.99 -0.28 5.31
CA ASN A 97 0.17 -0.64 4.17
C ASN A 97 -0.85 0.47 3.89
N LEU A 98 -1.62 0.34 2.80
CA LEU A 98 -2.60 1.36 2.40
C LEU A 98 -3.74 1.55 3.41
N ARG A 99 -4.16 0.49 4.10
CA ARG A 99 -5.19 0.60 5.15
C ARG A 99 -4.68 1.42 6.33
N HIS A 100 -3.46 1.17 6.77
CA HIS A 100 -2.84 1.93 7.85
C HIS A 100 -2.66 3.40 7.46
N LEU A 101 -2.28 3.69 6.21
CA LEU A 101 -2.24 5.06 5.71
C LEU A 101 -3.62 5.75 5.80
N PHE A 102 -4.67 5.08 5.31
CA PHE A 102 -6.04 5.58 5.38
C PHE A 102 -6.47 5.87 6.82
N GLU A 103 -6.24 4.94 7.75
CA GLU A 103 -6.56 5.10 9.17
C GLU A 103 -5.83 6.31 9.78
N LEU A 104 -4.52 6.45 9.53
CA LEU A 104 -3.72 7.57 10.03
C LEU A 104 -4.18 8.93 9.50
N ILE A 105 -4.68 8.99 8.27
CA ILE A 105 -5.18 10.23 7.66
C ILE A 105 -6.59 10.54 8.19
N GLU A 106 -7.51 9.57 8.24
CA GLU A 106 -8.88 9.83 8.71
C GLU A 106 -8.95 10.13 10.21
N GLU A 107 -8.09 9.51 11.03
CA GLU A 107 -8.00 9.77 12.47
C GLU A 107 -7.10 10.97 12.82
N ASN A 108 -6.66 11.74 11.81
CA ASN A 108 -5.80 12.89 12.03
C ASN A 108 -6.53 13.96 12.86
N GLY A 109 -6.07 14.15 14.10
CA GLY A 109 -6.55 15.19 15.02
C GLY A 109 -5.82 16.53 14.91
N THR A 110 -4.90 16.68 13.95
CA THR A 110 -4.06 17.89 13.83
C THR A 110 -4.48 18.75 12.64
N GLN A 111 -4.19 20.06 12.72
CA GLN A 111 -4.55 21.01 11.65
C GLN A 111 -3.85 20.71 10.32
N ASN A 112 -2.60 20.24 10.37
CA ASN A 112 -1.78 19.99 9.20
C ASN A 112 -1.43 18.51 9.15
N LEU A 113 -1.70 17.88 8.01
CA LEU A 113 -1.26 16.54 7.69
C LEU A 113 0.15 16.61 7.11
N SER A 114 1.11 15.95 7.74
CA SER A 114 2.48 15.80 7.24
C SER A 114 2.70 14.38 6.75
N ILE A 115 3.09 14.21 5.50
CA ILE A 115 3.41 12.92 4.90
C ILE A 115 4.87 12.95 4.47
N ASP A 116 5.70 12.14 5.13
CA ASP A 116 7.10 11.98 4.78
C ASP A 116 7.17 10.94 3.64
N LEU A 117 7.84 11.30 2.56
CA LEU A 117 8.03 10.49 1.37
C LEU A 117 9.50 10.06 1.25
N GLU A 118 9.80 9.22 0.28
CA GLU A 118 11.20 8.94 -0.10
C GLU A 118 11.93 10.20 -0.60
N ASP A 119 13.26 10.13 -0.69
CA ASP A 119 14.14 11.25 -1.03
C ASP A 119 14.06 12.46 -0.08
N ASP A 120 13.76 12.24 1.20
CA ASP A 120 13.60 13.28 2.23
C ASP A 120 12.53 14.34 1.90
N LYS A 121 11.62 14.05 0.95
CA LYS A 121 10.52 14.93 0.57
C LYS A 121 9.39 14.86 1.59
N VAL A 122 8.74 16.00 1.85
CA VAL A 122 7.61 16.09 2.77
C VAL A 122 6.44 16.80 2.10
N LEU A 123 5.29 16.12 2.06
CA LEU A 123 4.01 16.68 1.65
C LEU A 123 3.30 17.22 2.89
N VAL A 124 2.96 18.51 2.88
CA VAL A 124 2.19 19.14 3.96
C VAL A 124 0.91 19.73 3.41
N LEU A 125 -0.23 19.30 3.97
CA LEU A 125 -1.56 19.80 3.62
C LEU A 125 -2.30 20.28 4.85
N ASN A 126 -3.10 21.34 4.71
CA ASN A 126 -4.11 21.64 5.73
C ASN A 126 -5.23 20.60 5.64
N TYR A 127 -5.50 19.89 6.74
CA TYR A 127 -6.40 18.74 6.75
C TYR A 127 -7.85 19.11 6.36
N GLU A 128 -8.38 20.16 6.98
CA GLU A 128 -9.76 20.62 6.75
C GLU A 128 -9.96 21.14 5.32
N SER A 129 -8.98 21.89 4.80
CA SER A 129 -9.04 22.39 3.42
C SER A 129 -8.95 21.24 2.40
N ALA A 130 -8.05 20.27 2.61
CA ALA A 130 -7.93 19.09 1.75
C ALA A 130 -9.22 18.25 1.74
N LYS A 131 -9.81 18.01 2.92
CA LYS A 131 -11.07 17.25 3.05
C LYS A 131 -12.25 17.93 2.35
N LYS A 132 -12.29 19.26 2.34
CA LYS A 132 -13.30 20.03 1.57
C LYS A 132 -13.05 19.94 0.07
N ALA A 133 -11.79 20.07 -0.35
CA ALA A 133 -11.39 20.02 -1.75
C ALA A 133 -11.68 18.65 -2.40
N ASP A 134 -11.56 17.55 -1.66
CA ASP A 134 -11.81 16.18 -2.17
C ASP A 134 -13.14 16.07 -2.93
N SER A 135 -14.21 16.61 -2.37
CA SER A 135 -15.54 16.54 -3.01
C SER A 135 -15.61 17.25 -4.37
N ILE A 136 -14.83 18.32 -4.55
CA ILE A 136 -14.75 19.12 -5.77
C ILE A 136 -13.86 18.41 -6.78
N ILE A 137 -12.69 17.94 -6.33
CA ILE A 137 -11.70 17.22 -7.13
C ILE A 137 -12.34 15.96 -7.72
N LEU A 138 -12.97 15.12 -6.89
CA LEU A 138 -13.58 13.86 -7.34
C LEU A 138 -14.67 14.10 -8.40
N LYS A 139 -15.51 15.14 -8.23
CA LYS A 139 -16.51 15.52 -9.23
C LYS A 139 -15.86 15.99 -10.53
N ARG A 140 -14.85 16.85 -10.46
CA ARG A 140 -14.13 17.38 -11.63
C ARG A 140 -13.51 16.26 -12.47
N HIS A 141 -12.97 15.24 -11.81
CA HIS A 141 -12.33 14.09 -12.45
C HIS A 141 -13.27 12.91 -12.71
N ASN A 142 -14.58 13.06 -12.49
CA ASN A 142 -15.59 11.99 -12.66
C ASN A 142 -15.29 10.71 -11.85
N ILE A 143 -14.75 10.87 -10.65
CA ILE A 143 -14.44 9.78 -9.72
C ILE A 143 -15.60 9.63 -8.73
N THR A 144 -16.13 8.41 -8.63
CA THR A 144 -17.35 8.13 -7.85
C THR A 144 -17.10 7.95 -6.36
N SER A 145 -15.88 7.59 -5.95
CA SER A 145 -15.51 7.38 -4.55
C SER A 145 -14.03 7.70 -4.36
N ALA A 146 -13.69 8.32 -3.23
CA ALA A 146 -12.29 8.55 -2.83
C ALA A 146 -11.59 7.26 -2.35
N ILE A 147 -12.36 6.23 -1.99
CA ILE A 147 -11.87 5.04 -1.30
C ILE A 147 -12.34 3.78 -2.04
N SER A 148 -11.46 2.80 -2.19
CA SER A 148 -11.81 1.49 -2.71
C SER A 148 -12.64 0.65 -1.73
N ASN A 149 -13.51 -0.22 -2.27
CA ASN A 149 -14.48 -1.00 -1.47
C ASN A 149 -13.88 -1.93 -0.41
N ASP A 150 -12.62 -2.31 -0.54
CA ASP A 150 -11.93 -3.17 0.42
C ASP A 150 -11.47 -2.40 1.67
N LEU A 151 -11.19 -1.10 1.56
CA LEU A 151 -10.78 -0.26 2.68
C LEU A 151 -11.95 0.16 3.58
N THR A 152 -13.17 0.23 3.05
CA THR A 152 -14.37 0.63 3.81
C THR A 152 -14.90 -0.46 4.75
N ARG A 153 -14.41 -1.71 4.62
CA ARG A 153 -14.81 -2.82 5.50
C ARG A 153 -13.87 -2.88 6.71
N PRO A 154 -14.39 -3.06 7.94
CA PRO A 154 -13.57 -3.33 9.10
C PRO A 154 -12.81 -4.65 8.91
N SER A 155 -11.59 -4.71 9.43
CA SER A 155 -10.76 -5.93 9.45
C SER A 155 -11.48 -7.00 10.28
N ASN A 156 -11.97 -8.07 9.63
CA ASN A 156 -12.46 -9.27 10.32
C ASN A 156 -11.31 -10.03 10.98
#